data_AF-A0A959B057-F1
#
_entry.id   AF-A0A959B057-F1
#
_cell.length_a   1.000
_cell.length_b   1.000
_cell.length_c   1.000
_cell.angle_alpha   90.00
_cell.angle_beta   90.00
_cell.angle_gamma   90.00
#
_symmetry.space_group_name_H-M   'P 1'
#
loop_
_entity.id
_entity.type
_entity.pdbx_description
1 polymer ?
#
loop_
_entity_poly.entity_id
_entity_poly.type
_entity_poly.pdbx_seq_one_letter_code
_entity_poly.pdbx_strand_id
1 'polypeptide(L)'
;MKTIQLFPILAGFLLASCGGQSPSNNGAGTAEQANKEQAAESAPASRMVKLAPFGKSTEFADAKLESMAYKKGKFTFKYSGTGYQLGVQTPDASTKMCANSDKGQHIHLIIDDQPYAAEYAPEFEYPIPDGEHIILAFLSRSYHESIKNGQAYIAQKVTIKNGSIVKSEDIKEPMLFYSRPKGDYVGKSQTDKVMLDFFLINATLGENAYQLAVDVNHEHTFYLTNWEPYYLENLPMGKNMVKLMLIDSQGDPVKSPYNPIERTFELKADPAEGQ
;
A
#
# COMPACT_ATOMS: atom_id res chain seq x y z
N MET A 1 -7.63 -38.86 24.33
CA MET A 1 -8.41 -40.10 24.14
C MET A 1 -9.88 -39.79 24.28
N LYS A 2 -10.72 -40.45 23.45
CA LYS A 2 -12.17 -40.30 23.22
C LYS A 2 -12.55 -39.25 22.17
N THR A 3 -13.33 -39.52 21.13
CA THR A 3 -13.68 -40.75 20.38
C THR A 3 -14.47 -40.24 19.16
N ILE A 4 -14.09 -40.66 17.95
CA ILE A 4 -14.80 -40.40 16.70
C ILE A 4 -15.97 -41.39 16.60
N GLN A 5 -17.17 -40.92 16.25
CA GLN A 5 -18.27 -41.79 15.83
C GLN A 5 -18.59 -41.55 14.36
N LEU A 6 -18.53 -42.63 13.60
CA LEU A 6 -18.81 -42.76 12.17
C LEU A 6 -19.71 -43.99 12.05
N PHE A 7 -20.88 -43.88 11.42
CA PHE A 7 -21.76 -45.00 11.08
C PHE A 7 -22.86 -44.53 10.09
N PRO A 8 -23.48 -45.41 9.27
CA PRO A 8 -22.94 -45.87 8.00
C PRO A 8 -23.87 -45.59 6.80
N ILE A 9 -23.36 -45.90 5.60
CA ILE A 9 -24.04 -45.98 4.31
C ILE A 9 -25.02 -47.18 4.29
N LEU A 10 -26.22 -46.99 3.73
CA LEU A 10 -27.07 -48.08 3.25
C LEU A 10 -27.57 -47.76 1.83
N ALA A 11 -27.37 -48.70 0.92
CA ALA A 11 -27.69 -48.62 -0.50
C ALA A 11 -28.72 -49.68 -0.90
N GLY A 12 -29.48 -49.39 -1.96
CA GLY A 12 -30.19 -50.35 -2.82
C GLY A 12 -31.72 -50.36 -2.68
N PHE A 13 -32.53 -50.69 -3.68
CA PHE A 13 -32.46 -50.78 -5.16
C PHE A 13 -33.91 -51.15 -5.60
N LEU A 14 -34.34 -50.78 -6.83
CA LEU A 14 -35.45 -51.39 -7.66
C LEU A 14 -36.91 -51.09 -7.26
N LEU A 15 -37.95 -51.06 -8.12
CA LEU A 15 -38.18 -51.09 -9.58
C LEU A 15 -39.67 -50.74 -9.87
N ALA A 16 -39.92 -50.11 -11.02
CA ALA A 16 -41.06 -50.12 -11.96
C ALA A 16 -42.49 -50.59 -11.55
N SER A 17 -43.53 -49.88 -12.04
CA SER A 17 -44.40 -50.29 -13.19
C SER A 17 -45.80 -49.61 -13.21
N CYS A 18 -46.49 -49.76 -14.35
CA CYS A 18 -47.84 -49.36 -14.79
C CYS A 18 -47.93 -47.95 -15.44
N GLY A 19 -48.25 -47.74 -16.72
CA GLY A 19 -48.78 -48.58 -17.80
C GLY A 19 -50.29 -48.36 -18.04
N GLY A 20 -50.68 -47.63 -19.10
CA GLY A 20 -52.09 -47.54 -19.55
C GLY A 20 -52.47 -46.46 -20.59
N GLN A 21 -52.35 -46.82 -21.88
CA GLN A 21 -53.17 -46.49 -23.10
C GLN A 21 -53.59 -45.06 -23.53
N SER A 22 -53.25 -44.73 -24.80
CA SER A 22 -53.68 -43.65 -25.72
C SER A 22 -55.05 -43.96 -26.42
N PRO A 23 -55.58 -43.22 -27.45
CA PRO A 23 -55.12 -41.98 -28.15
C PRO A 23 -56.21 -40.93 -28.55
N SER A 24 -55.80 -39.74 -29.02
CA SER A 24 -56.10 -39.17 -30.37
C SER A 24 -56.29 -37.64 -30.46
N ASN A 25 -55.60 -37.07 -31.45
CA ASN A 25 -55.87 -35.92 -32.32
C ASN A 25 -55.81 -34.42 -31.87
N ASN A 26 -54.84 -33.75 -32.51
CA ASN A 26 -54.87 -32.45 -33.22
C ASN A 26 -55.44 -31.19 -32.54
N GLY A 27 -54.55 -30.21 -32.39
CA GLY A 27 -54.91 -28.80 -32.24
C GLY A 27 -53.69 -27.92 -31.98
N ALA A 28 -53.12 -27.36 -33.04
CA ALA A 28 -52.14 -26.29 -32.95
C ALA A 28 -52.82 -25.00 -32.46
N GLY A 29 -52.24 -24.36 -31.44
CA GLY A 29 -52.71 -23.10 -30.90
C GLY A 29 -51.72 -22.60 -29.85
N THR A 30 -50.88 -21.66 -30.27
CA THR A 30 -49.78 -21.01 -29.56
C THR A 30 -50.23 -20.42 -28.22
N ALA A 31 -49.62 -20.87 -27.12
CA ALA A 31 -49.75 -20.25 -25.80
C ALA A 31 -48.48 -19.46 -25.49
N GLU A 32 -48.70 -18.18 -25.25
CA GLU A 32 -47.77 -17.14 -24.80
C GLU A 32 -47.21 -17.52 -23.42
N GLN A 33 -45.91 -17.82 -23.33
CA GLN A 33 -45.19 -17.96 -22.07
C GLN A 33 -44.41 -16.68 -21.78
N ALA A 34 -44.92 -15.92 -20.82
CA ALA A 34 -44.18 -14.88 -20.14
C ALA A 34 -43.00 -15.51 -19.39
N ASN A 35 -41.79 -15.34 -19.91
CA ASN A 35 -40.57 -15.68 -19.20
C ASN A 35 -40.12 -14.48 -18.36
N LYS A 36 -40.39 -14.54 -17.04
CA LYS A 36 -39.66 -13.74 -16.05
C LYS A 36 -38.34 -14.46 -15.81
N GLU A 37 -37.32 -14.07 -16.55
CA GLU A 37 -35.95 -14.50 -16.25
C GLU A 37 -35.19 -13.30 -15.68
N GLN A 38 -34.95 -13.45 -14.39
CA GLN A 38 -34.19 -12.64 -13.47
C GLN A 38 -32.86 -12.20 -14.11
N ALA A 39 -32.69 -10.89 -14.30
CA ALA A 39 -31.42 -10.32 -14.71
C ALA A 39 -30.37 -10.69 -13.66
N ALA A 40 -29.50 -11.63 -14.03
CA ALA A 40 -28.28 -11.91 -13.29
C ALA A 40 -27.49 -10.59 -13.22
N GLU A 41 -27.28 -10.13 -11.99
CA GLU A 41 -26.36 -9.06 -11.68
C GLU A 41 -25.00 -9.45 -12.24
N SER A 42 -24.58 -8.78 -13.31
CA SER A 42 -23.32 -9.03 -13.99
C SER A 42 -22.20 -8.87 -12.97
N ALA A 43 -21.41 -9.93 -12.74
CA ALA A 43 -20.16 -9.83 -12.02
C ALA A 43 -19.36 -8.63 -12.55
N PRO A 44 -18.79 -7.77 -11.69
CA PRO A 44 -18.07 -6.60 -12.17
C PRO A 44 -16.93 -7.08 -13.07
N ALA A 45 -16.84 -6.51 -14.28
CA ALA A 45 -15.72 -6.73 -15.18
C ALA A 45 -14.42 -6.57 -14.39
N SER A 46 -13.51 -7.54 -14.49
CA SER A 46 -12.22 -7.49 -13.80
C SER A 46 -11.48 -6.23 -14.23
N ARG A 47 -11.48 -5.21 -13.37
CA ARG A 47 -10.70 -4.00 -13.63
C ARG A 47 -9.27 -4.36 -13.25
N MET A 48 -8.42 -4.57 -14.25
CA MET A 48 -6.98 -4.75 -14.01
C MET A 48 -6.45 -3.57 -13.20
N VAL A 49 -5.62 -3.86 -12.19
CA VAL A 49 -4.93 -2.84 -11.42
C VAL A 49 -4.12 -1.97 -12.38
N LYS A 50 -4.20 -0.65 -12.21
CA LYS A 50 -3.44 0.32 -13.01
C LYS A 50 -2.48 1.08 -12.13
N LEU A 51 -1.29 1.31 -12.68
CA LEU A 51 -0.36 2.29 -12.15
C LEU A 51 -0.43 3.56 -12.98
N ALA A 52 -0.81 4.67 -12.36
CA ALA A 52 -0.99 5.96 -13.03
C ALA A 52 -0.07 7.04 -12.43
N PRO A 53 0.33 8.07 -13.21
CA PRO A 53 1.10 9.19 -12.69
C PRO A 53 0.37 9.91 -11.54
N PHE A 54 1.11 10.31 -10.51
CA PHE A 54 0.54 11.02 -9.35
C PHE A 54 0.18 12.49 -9.64
N GLY A 55 0.80 13.09 -10.66
CA GLY A 55 0.68 14.50 -10.99
C GLY A 55 1.56 15.40 -10.11
N LYS A 56 1.70 16.67 -10.52
CA LYS A 56 2.52 17.63 -9.77
C LYS A 56 1.92 17.96 -8.42
N SER A 57 2.80 18.18 -7.45
CA SER A 57 2.47 18.49 -6.06
C SER A 57 3.06 19.82 -5.63
N THR A 58 2.53 20.41 -4.55
CA THR A 58 3.18 21.56 -3.89
C THR A 58 4.66 21.24 -3.62
N GLU A 59 5.60 21.96 -4.22
CA GLU A 59 6.98 21.46 -4.34
C GLU A 59 7.78 21.45 -3.02
N PHE A 60 7.67 22.50 -2.20
CA PHE A 60 8.52 22.75 -1.03
C PHE A 60 10.02 22.59 -1.36
N ALA A 61 10.47 23.28 -2.40
CA ALA A 61 11.81 23.07 -3.00
C ALA A 61 12.97 23.26 -2.01
N ASP A 62 12.85 24.16 -1.04
CA ASP A 62 13.85 24.45 -0.01
C ASP A 62 13.63 23.72 1.32
N ALA A 63 12.62 22.82 1.40
CA ALA A 63 12.37 22.06 2.62
C ALA A 63 13.55 21.14 2.97
N LYS A 64 13.94 21.13 4.23
CA LYS A 64 15.14 20.45 4.69
C LYS A 64 14.93 19.84 6.06
N LEU A 65 15.38 18.60 6.22
CA LEU A 65 15.55 17.98 7.53
C LEU A 65 17.00 18.22 7.97
N GLU A 66 17.20 19.24 8.80
CA GLU A 66 18.53 19.76 9.12
C GLU A 66 19.31 18.85 10.07
N SER A 67 18.61 18.23 11.02
CA SER A 67 19.24 17.32 11.98
C SER A 67 18.23 16.37 12.58
N MET A 68 18.72 15.18 12.95
CA MET A 68 18.02 14.17 13.74
C MET A 68 18.88 13.84 14.95
N ALA A 69 18.35 14.02 16.16
CA ALA A 69 18.94 13.55 17.40
C ALA A 69 18.01 12.56 18.08
N TYR A 70 18.57 11.54 18.72
CA TYR A 70 17.83 10.58 19.53
C TYR A 70 18.55 10.33 20.86
N LYS A 71 17.91 10.72 21.95
CA LYS A 71 18.44 10.61 23.33
C LYS A 71 17.33 10.24 24.29
N LYS A 72 17.63 9.32 25.20
CA LYS A 72 16.69 8.84 26.24
C LYS A 72 15.30 8.47 25.70
N GLY A 73 15.25 7.78 24.56
CA GLY A 73 13.98 7.32 23.96
C GLY A 73 13.21 8.39 23.19
N LYS A 74 13.79 9.59 22.99
CA LYS A 74 13.12 10.73 22.37
C LYS A 74 13.87 11.21 21.14
N PHE A 75 13.14 11.40 20.03
CA PHE A 75 13.63 12.08 18.85
C PHE A 75 13.49 13.60 18.98
N THR A 76 14.44 14.31 18.38
CA THR A 76 14.39 15.76 18.19
C THR A 76 14.89 16.08 16.79
N PHE A 77 14.01 16.62 15.96
CA PHE A 77 14.28 17.04 14.60
C PHE A 77 14.37 18.55 14.51
N LYS A 78 15.30 19.04 13.68
CA LYS A 78 15.28 20.42 13.19
C LYS A 78 14.96 20.38 11.72
N TYR A 79 14.09 21.27 11.27
CA TYR A 79 13.69 21.37 9.88
C TYR A 79 13.46 22.83 9.51
N SER A 80 13.56 23.11 8.22
CA SER A 80 13.28 24.41 7.62
C SER A 80 12.64 24.20 6.25
N GLY A 81 12.12 25.28 5.66
CA GLY A 81 11.49 25.27 4.34
C GLY A 81 10.42 26.34 4.23
N THR A 82 10.41 27.07 3.13
CA THR A 82 9.44 28.13 2.88
C THR A 82 8.06 27.50 2.65
N GLY A 83 7.09 27.85 3.51
CA GLY A 83 5.73 27.33 3.45
C GLY A 83 5.55 25.90 3.97
N TYR A 84 6.62 25.21 4.37
CA TYR A 84 6.55 23.90 5.00
C TYR A 84 6.46 24.04 6.52
N GLN A 85 5.44 23.44 7.13
CA GLN A 85 5.21 23.49 8.57
C GLN A 85 4.51 22.21 9.03
N LEU A 86 5.12 21.50 9.99
CA LEU A 86 4.49 20.34 10.62
C LEU A 86 3.14 20.73 11.22
N GLY A 87 2.12 19.90 11.03
CA GLY A 87 0.78 20.17 11.51
C GLY A 87 -0.14 20.88 10.50
N VAL A 88 0.40 21.44 9.41
CA VAL A 88 -0.36 22.28 8.46
C VAL A 88 -0.76 21.50 7.22
N GLN A 89 -2.00 21.66 6.75
CA GLN A 89 -2.46 21.04 5.50
C GLN A 89 -1.65 21.52 4.30
N THR A 90 -1.33 20.62 3.37
CA THR A 90 -0.68 21.03 2.11
C THR A 90 -1.73 21.67 1.19
N PRO A 91 -1.47 22.83 0.56
CA PRO A 91 -2.48 23.59 -0.19
C PRO A 91 -3.24 22.81 -1.27
N ASP A 92 -2.59 21.86 -1.95
CA ASP A 92 -3.18 21.06 -3.04
C ASP A 92 -3.79 19.73 -2.58
N ALA A 93 -3.86 19.46 -1.27
CA ALA A 93 -4.32 18.18 -0.72
C ALA A 93 -5.72 17.78 -1.23
N SER A 94 -6.66 18.74 -1.32
CA SER A 94 -8.03 18.49 -1.77
C SER A 94 -8.13 18.08 -3.24
N THR A 95 -7.07 18.26 -4.03
CA THR A 95 -7.05 17.91 -5.45
C THR A 95 -6.42 16.54 -5.72
N LYS A 96 -5.79 15.92 -4.72
CA LYS A 96 -5.08 14.64 -4.87
C LYS A 96 -5.99 13.42 -4.95
N MET A 97 -7.20 13.49 -4.39
CA MET A 97 -8.14 12.36 -4.40
C MET A 97 -7.51 11.07 -3.85
N CYS A 98 -6.74 11.19 -2.77
CA CYS A 98 -6.16 10.06 -2.04
C CYS A 98 -6.21 10.34 -0.53
N ALA A 99 -5.87 9.32 0.27
CA ALA A 99 -5.80 9.47 1.72
C ALA A 99 -4.95 10.68 2.15
N ASN A 100 -5.54 11.53 2.98
CA ASN A 100 -4.93 12.74 3.52
C ASN A 100 -5.00 12.71 5.05
N SER A 101 -3.92 13.08 5.73
CA SER A 101 -3.93 13.22 7.17
C SER A 101 -4.51 14.57 7.57
N ASP A 102 -5.57 14.56 8.38
CA ASP A 102 -6.16 15.78 8.94
C ASP A 102 -5.20 16.56 9.85
N LYS A 103 -4.16 15.87 10.36
CA LYS A 103 -3.11 16.47 11.18
C LYS A 103 -2.04 17.20 10.36
N GLY A 104 -2.13 17.21 9.03
CA GLY A 104 -1.28 18.03 8.16
C GLY A 104 0.08 17.40 7.82
N GLN A 105 0.99 18.23 7.33
CA GLN A 105 2.37 17.89 6.99
C GLN A 105 3.08 17.29 8.21
N HIS A 106 3.95 16.30 7.97
CA HIS A 106 4.53 15.50 9.05
C HIS A 106 5.83 14.83 8.61
N ILE A 107 6.52 14.23 9.58
CA ILE A 107 7.70 13.41 9.36
C ILE A 107 7.26 11.96 9.25
N HIS A 108 7.68 11.26 8.19
CA HIS A 108 7.69 9.80 8.20
C HIS A 108 8.98 9.33 8.84
N LEU A 109 8.88 8.52 9.90
CA LEU A 109 10.01 7.83 10.53
C LEU A 109 9.88 6.33 10.26
N ILE A 110 10.89 5.75 9.62
CA ILE A 110 11.01 4.32 9.36
C ILE A 110 12.26 3.80 10.09
N ILE A 111 12.06 2.77 10.92
CA ILE A 111 13.12 2.04 11.60
C ILE A 111 13.16 0.64 11.01
N ASP A 112 14.29 0.25 10.44
CA ASP A 112 14.49 -1.05 9.79
C ASP A 112 13.41 -1.30 8.71
N ASP A 113 12.73 -2.44 8.77
CA ASP A 113 11.58 -2.82 7.91
C ASP A 113 10.23 -2.54 8.60
N GLN A 114 10.15 -1.64 9.56
CA GLN A 114 8.85 -1.32 10.15
C GLN A 114 8.06 -0.37 9.24
N PRO A 115 6.71 -0.45 9.21
CA PRO A 115 5.89 0.59 8.60
C PRO A 115 6.20 1.95 9.23
N TYR A 116 6.18 3.03 8.44
CA TYR A 116 6.47 4.37 8.97
C TYR A 116 5.56 4.74 10.15
N ALA A 117 6.13 5.46 11.12
CA ALA A 117 5.38 6.30 12.05
C ALA A 117 5.20 7.69 11.44
N ALA A 118 4.02 8.29 11.63
CA ALA A 118 3.71 9.64 11.15
C ALA A 118 3.72 10.61 12.33
N GLU A 119 4.67 11.54 12.31
CA GLU A 119 4.96 12.41 13.45
C GLU A 119 4.78 13.88 13.09
N TYR A 120 3.88 14.54 13.80
CA TYR A 120 3.39 15.89 13.49
C TYR A 120 4.05 16.98 14.34
N ALA A 121 5.01 16.58 15.17
CA ALA A 121 5.81 17.46 16.02
C ALA A 121 7.30 17.15 15.80
N PRO A 122 8.19 18.14 15.95
CA PRO A 122 9.63 17.92 15.79
C PRO A 122 10.22 17.07 16.92
N GLU A 123 9.48 16.87 18.01
CA GLU A 123 9.93 16.14 19.19
C GLU A 123 8.85 15.15 19.64
N PHE A 124 9.24 13.89 19.80
CA PHE A 124 8.34 12.82 20.21
C PHE A 124 9.13 11.65 20.80
N GLU A 125 8.47 10.89 21.67
CA GLU A 125 9.01 9.65 22.23
C GLU A 125 8.82 8.50 21.24
N TYR A 126 9.85 7.68 21.06
CA TYR A 126 9.79 6.50 20.21
C TYR A 126 10.79 5.46 20.72
N PRO A 127 10.35 4.41 21.43
CA PRO A 127 11.27 3.43 21.97
C PRO A 127 11.88 2.57 20.86
N ILE A 128 13.21 2.61 20.76
CA ILE A 128 14.01 1.72 19.92
C ILE A 128 14.87 0.81 20.83
N PRO A 129 14.86 -0.52 20.64
CA PRO A 129 15.73 -1.43 21.36
C PRO A 129 17.22 -1.08 21.21
N ASP A 130 18.05 -1.55 22.13
CA ASP A 130 19.49 -1.48 21.98
C ASP A 130 19.95 -2.40 20.84
N GLY A 131 20.87 -1.93 20.00
CA GLY A 131 21.31 -2.67 18.82
C GLY A 131 21.69 -1.79 17.63
N GLU A 132 21.99 -2.42 16.50
CA GLU A 132 22.18 -1.75 15.21
C GLU A 132 20.84 -1.61 14.50
N HIS A 133 20.58 -0.42 13.96
CA HIS A 133 19.34 -0.09 13.26
C HIS A 133 19.63 0.74 12.02
N ILE A 134 18.74 0.65 11.03
CA ILE A 134 18.68 1.55 9.90
C ILE A 134 17.51 2.52 10.14
N ILE A 135 17.77 3.82 10.08
CA ILE A 135 16.76 4.85 10.27
C ILE A 135 16.64 5.67 9.00
N LEU A 136 15.42 5.85 8.52
CA LEU A 136 15.05 6.86 7.53
C LEU A 136 14.00 7.78 8.13
N ALA A 137 14.27 9.09 8.13
CA ALA A 137 13.29 10.12 8.42
C ALA A 137 13.18 11.07 7.22
N PHE A 138 11.98 11.42 6.79
CA PHE A 138 11.77 12.41 5.73
C PHE A 138 10.54 13.28 5.97
N LEU A 139 10.60 14.52 5.47
CA LEU A 139 9.46 15.43 5.45
C LEU A 139 8.44 14.98 4.41
N SER A 140 7.18 14.96 4.83
CA SER A 140 6.04 14.56 4.01
C SER A 140 5.00 15.67 3.94
N ARG A 141 4.27 15.69 2.82
CA ARG A 141 3.05 16.48 2.65
C ARG A 141 1.92 15.91 3.51
N SER A 142 0.82 16.66 3.67
CA SER A 142 -0.30 16.21 4.51
C SER A 142 -0.93 14.90 4.02
N TYR A 143 -0.91 14.67 2.72
CA TYR A 143 -1.35 13.43 2.07
C TYR A 143 -0.20 12.41 1.93
N HIS A 144 0.77 12.47 2.85
CA HIS A 144 1.88 11.54 3.06
C HIS A 144 2.97 11.50 1.97
N GLU A 145 2.80 12.18 0.84
CA GLU A 145 3.84 12.21 -0.20
C GLU A 145 5.16 12.75 0.33
N SER A 146 6.21 11.95 0.19
CA SER A 146 7.59 12.32 0.53
C SER A 146 8.09 13.51 -0.31
N ILE A 147 8.82 14.42 0.32
CA ILE A 147 9.53 15.50 -0.38
C ILE A 147 10.92 14.97 -0.81
N LYS A 148 11.12 14.84 -2.13
CA LYS A 148 12.33 14.23 -2.74
C LYS A 148 13.28 15.27 -3.34
N ASN A 149 13.64 16.30 -2.59
CA ASN A 149 14.52 17.40 -3.07
C ASN A 149 16.01 17.21 -2.69
N GLY A 150 16.38 16.03 -2.18
CA GLY A 150 17.75 15.71 -1.75
C GLY A 150 18.14 16.24 -0.37
N GLN A 151 17.30 17.05 0.29
CA GLN A 151 17.61 17.69 1.58
C GLN A 151 16.54 17.44 2.66
N ALA A 152 15.33 17.06 2.25
CA ALA A 152 14.19 16.82 3.13
C ALA A 152 14.20 15.45 3.83
N TYR A 153 15.36 14.80 3.97
CA TYR A 153 15.49 13.50 4.62
C TYR A 153 16.84 13.34 5.34
N ILE A 154 16.87 12.41 6.29
CA ILE A 154 18.09 11.87 6.92
C ILE A 154 17.97 10.35 6.92
N ALA A 155 18.98 9.66 6.40
CA ALA A 155 19.05 8.21 6.37
C ALA A 155 20.40 7.71 6.88
N GLN A 156 20.41 6.93 7.95
CA GLN A 156 21.63 6.53 8.67
C GLN A 156 21.55 5.11 9.20
N LYS A 157 22.69 4.42 9.26
CA LYS A 157 22.88 3.27 10.13
C LYS A 157 23.31 3.79 11.50
N VAL A 158 22.68 3.30 12.56
CA VAL A 158 22.94 3.76 13.92
C VAL A 158 23.13 2.59 14.88
N THR A 159 23.87 2.82 15.96
CA THR A 159 23.88 1.95 17.13
C THR A 159 23.15 2.65 18.26
N ILE A 160 22.10 2.01 18.79
CA ILE A 160 21.34 2.47 19.95
C ILE A 160 21.86 1.76 21.21
N LYS A 161 22.08 2.55 22.28
CA LYS A 161 22.36 2.04 23.62
C LYS A 161 21.68 2.91 24.68
N ASN A 162 20.96 2.29 25.61
CA ASN A 162 20.18 2.96 26.64
C ASN A 162 19.31 4.10 26.07
N GLY A 163 18.62 3.82 24.95
CA GLY A 163 17.72 4.76 24.29
C GLY A 163 18.41 5.98 23.67
N SER A 164 19.69 5.91 23.33
CA SER A 164 20.42 7.00 22.65
C SER A 164 21.25 6.47 21.49
N ILE A 165 21.37 7.26 20.42
CA ILE A 165 22.33 6.99 19.34
C ILE A 165 23.74 7.20 19.91
N VAL A 166 24.56 6.14 19.90
CA VAL A 166 25.98 6.20 20.34
C VAL A 166 26.97 6.12 19.17
N LYS A 167 26.51 5.63 18.01
CA LYS A 167 27.25 5.64 16.74
C LYS A 167 26.27 5.89 15.61
N SER A 168 26.66 6.67 14.61
CA SER A 168 25.91 6.89 13.37
C SER A 168 26.84 6.93 12.18
N GLU A 169 26.43 6.36 11.06
CA GLU A 169 27.14 6.43 9.79
C GLU A 169 26.13 6.56 8.64
N ASP A 170 26.54 7.25 7.57
CA ASP A 170 25.72 7.34 6.37
C ASP A 170 25.57 5.97 5.72
N ILE A 171 24.39 5.71 5.16
CA ILE A 171 24.19 4.56 4.27
C ILE A 171 24.95 4.85 2.97
N LYS A 172 25.85 3.95 2.57
CA LYS A 172 26.63 4.05 1.32
C LYS A 172 26.15 3.11 0.22
N GLU A 173 25.43 2.06 0.60
CA GLU A 173 24.86 1.09 -0.34
C GLU A 173 23.50 1.55 -0.87
N PRO A 174 23.09 1.06 -2.06
CA PRO A 174 21.72 1.23 -2.55
C PRO A 174 20.71 0.61 -1.58
N MET A 175 19.65 1.33 -1.26
CA MET A 175 18.63 0.87 -0.32
C MET A 175 17.24 1.37 -0.69
N LEU A 176 16.25 0.49 -0.48
CA LEU A 176 14.84 0.74 -0.70
C LEU A 176 14.10 0.81 0.64
N PHE A 177 13.26 1.84 0.79
CA PHE A 177 12.32 1.96 1.90
C PHE A 177 10.89 2.04 1.38
N TYR A 178 10.02 1.20 1.94
CA TYR A 178 8.59 1.20 1.66
C TYR A 178 7.91 2.31 2.48
N SER A 179 7.32 3.31 1.82
CA SER A 179 6.51 4.32 2.50
C SER A 179 5.04 3.91 2.52
N ARG A 180 4.39 3.78 1.36
CA ARG A 180 2.93 3.53 1.27
C ARG A 180 2.57 2.68 0.05
N PRO A 181 1.41 1.98 0.07
CA PRO A 181 0.32 1.98 1.07
C PRO A 181 0.51 1.17 2.36
N LYS A 182 -0.24 1.53 3.41
CA LYS A 182 -0.35 0.74 4.66
C LYS A 182 -1.71 0.97 5.33
N GLY A 183 -2.13 0.05 6.18
CA GLY A 183 -3.32 0.23 7.04
C GLY A 183 -4.62 0.20 6.25
N ASP A 184 -5.61 0.97 6.71
CA ASP A 184 -6.96 0.98 6.17
C ASP A 184 -7.23 2.27 5.37
N TYR A 185 -7.90 2.12 4.24
CA TYR A 185 -8.41 3.20 3.41
C TYR A 185 -9.93 3.07 3.32
N VAL A 186 -10.65 4.15 3.61
CA VAL A 186 -12.12 4.12 3.73
C VAL A 186 -12.74 5.15 2.80
N GLY A 187 -13.74 4.72 2.03
CA GLY A 187 -14.52 5.57 1.12
C GLY A 187 -13.81 5.89 -0.19
N LYS A 188 -14.59 6.25 -1.22
CA LYS A 188 -14.10 6.45 -2.59
C LYS A 188 -12.95 7.44 -2.68
N SER A 189 -12.98 8.50 -1.86
CA SER A 189 -11.92 9.50 -1.81
C SER A 189 -10.53 8.94 -1.43
N GLN A 190 -10.49 7.75 -0.81
CA GLN A 190 -9.25 7.07 -0.41
C GLN A 190 -9.01 5.75 -1.18
N THR A 191 -10.07 5.13 -1.70
CA THR A 191 -10.00 3.80 -2.33
C THR A 191 -9.93 3.83 -3.86
N ASP A 192 -10.45 4.87 -4.52
CA ASP A 192 -10.41 4.96 -5.99
C ASP A 192 -8.98 5.18 -6.50
N LYS A 193 -8.17 5.92 -5.72
CA LYS A 193 -6.74 6.12 -5.98
C LYS A 193 -5.93 5.97 -4.69
N VAL A 194 -5.11 4.93 -4.63
CA VAL A 194 -4.21 4.66 -3.50
C VAL A 194 -2.80 5.09 -3.88
N MET A 195 -2.16 5.93 -3.08
CA MET A 195 -0.79 6.34 -3.39
C MET A 195 0.22 5.24 -3.04
N LEU A 196 1.00 4.85 -4.05
CA LEU A 196 2.28 4.18 -3.89
C LEU A 196 3.39 5.23 -3.73
N ASP A 197 4.13 5.15 -2.63
CA ASP A 197 5.30 5.99 -2.40
C ASP A 197 6.42 5.19 -1.75
N PHE A 198 7.66 5.51 -2.11
CA PHE A 198 8.86 4.81 -1.69
C PHE A 198 10.05 5.76 -1.68
N PHE A 199 11.07 5.39 -0.91
CA PHE A 199 12.28 6.18 -0.78
C PHE A 199 13.50 5.36 -1.17
N LEU A 200 14.42 5.99 -1.89
CA LEU A 200 15.66 5.37 -2.36
C LEU A 200 16.85 6.12 -1.79
N ILE A 201 17.85 5.36 -1.34
CA ILE A 201 19.14 5.89 -0.89
C ILE A 201 20.21 5.26 -1.77
N ASN A 202 21.11 6.09 -2.33
CA ASN A 202 22.17 5.69 -3.25
C ASN A 202 21.72 4.80 -4.43
N ALA A 203 20.49 4.98 -4.90
CA ALA A 203 19.95 4.28 -6.05
C ALA A 203 19.22 5.26 -6.96
N THR A 204 19.71 5.43 -8.19
CA THR A 204 19.06 6.23 -9.22
C THR A 204 18.32 5.31 -10.18
N LEU A 205 17.01 5.50 -10.30
CA LEU A 205 16.20 4.73 -11.24
C LEU A 205 16.43 5.19 -12.69
N GLY A 206 16.31 4.26 -13.65
CA GLY A 206 16.41 4.56 -15.08
C GLY A 206 16.31 3.30 -15.95
N GLU A 207 16.11 3.48 -17.26
CA GLU A 207 15.93 2.36 -18.21
C GLU A 207 17.12 1.39 -18.23
N ASN A 208 18.35 1.91 -18.09
CA ASN A 208 19.59 1.12 -18.07
C ASN A 208 20.33 1.25 -16.73
N ALA A 209 19.60 1.52 -15.64
CA ALA A 209 20.12 1.71 -14.30
C ALA A 209 19.36 0.81 -13.31
N TYR A 210 19.14 1.25 -12.07
CA TYR A 210 18.22 0.55 -11.18
C TYR A 210 16.78 0.67 -11.67
N GLN A 211 15.95 -0.32 -11.39
CA GLN A 211 14.51 -0.26 -11.56
C GLN A 211 13.81 -0.71 -10.29
N LEU A 212 12.58 -0.25 -10.09
CA LEU A 212 11.73 -0.77 -9.02
C LEU A 212 10.67 -1.69 -9.61
N ALA A 213 10.74 -2.99 -9.29
CA ALA A 213 9.66 -3.92 -9.56
C ALA A 213 8.58 -3.76 -8.47
N VAL A 214 7.34 -3.54 -8.90
CA VAL A 214 6.16 -3.34 -8.06
C VAL A 214 5.17 -4.47 -8.37
N ASP A 215 5.18 -5.50 -7.56
CA ASP A 215 4.22 -6.61 -7.62
C ASP A 215 2.99 -6.25 -6.76
N VAL A 216 1.82 -6.25 -7.38
CA VAL A 216 0.53 -5.98 -6.73
C VAL A 216 -0.30 -7.26 -6.75
N ASN A 217 -0.67 -7.73 -5.55
CA ASN A 217 -1.48 -8.93 -5.33
C ASN A 217 -0.96 -10.23 -5.99
N HIS A 218 0.32 -10.31 -6.40
CA HIS A 218 0.87 -11.43 -7.19
C HIS A 218 0.22 -11.63 -8.56
N GLU A 219 -0.51 -10.62 -9.04
CA GLU A 219 -1.24 -10.66 -10.31
C GLU A 219 -0.60 -9.76 -11.37
N HIS A 220 -0.02 -8.63 -10.94
CA HIS A 220 0.53 -7.62 -11.83
C HIS A 220 1.87 -7.11 -11.31
N THR A 221 2.88 -7.07 -12.18
CA THR A 221 4.19 -6.46 -11.88
C THR A 221 4.44 -5.28 -12.80
N PHE A 222 4.71 -4.12 -12.21
CA PHE A 222 5.14 -2.91 -12.91
C PHE A 222 6.64 -2.69 -12.70
N TYR A 223 7.32 -2.06 -13.65
CA TYR A 223 8.73 -1.69 -13.53
C TYR A 223 8.87 -0.19 -13.65
N LEU A 224 9.39 0.45 -12.59
CA LEU A 224 9.51 1.90 -12.50
C LEU A 224 10.93 2.35 -12.75
N THR A 225 11.07 3.37 -13.57
CA THR A 225 12.33 4.02 -13.92
C THR A 225 12.44 5.44 -13.39
N ASN A 226 11.38 5.99 -12.77
CA ASN A 226 11.39 7.30 -12.14
C ASN A 226 11.16 7.20 -10.63
N TRP A 227 11.88 8.02 -9.86
CA TRP A 227 11.71 8.11 -8.41
C TRP A 227 10.65 9.16 -8.03
N GLU A 228 9.40 8.80 -8.24
CA GLU A 228 8.22 9.63 -7.98
C GLU A 228 7.08 8.77 -7.37
N PRO A 229 6.08 9.38 -6.70
CA PRO A 229 4.88 8.64 -6.30
C PRO A 229 4.02 8.25 -7.50
N TYR A 230 3.16 7.24 -7.31
CA TYR A 230 2.19 6.76 -8.30
C TYR A 230 0.83 6.51 -7.66
N TYR A 231 -0.24 6.53 -8.45
CA TYR A 231 -1.54 6.00 -8.05
C TYR A 231 -1.65 4.53 -8.45
N LEU A 232 -2.06 3.70 -7.50
CA LEU A 232 -2.67 2.41 -7.74
C LEU A 232 -4.19 2.62 -7.85
N GLU A 233 -4.73 2.35 -9.03
CA GLU A 233 -6.16 2.47 -9.33
C GLU A 233 -6.76 1.11 -9.64
N ASN A 234 -8.08 0.96 -9.46
CA ASN A 234 -8.82 -0.28 -9.66
C ASN A 234 -8.37 -1.45 -8.79
N LEU A 235 -7.85 -1.15 -7.59
CA LEU A 235 -7.60 -2.18 -6.59
C LEU A 235 -8.94 -2.80 -6.14
N PRO A 236 -8.99 -4.12 -5.92
CA PRO A 236 -10.17 -4.75 -5.35
C PRO A 236 -10.42 -4.24 -3.92
N MET A 237 -11.69 -4.16 -3.52
CA MET A 237 -12.05 -3.92 -2.13
C MET A 237 -11.58 -5.07 -1.24
N GLY A 238 -11.32 -4.80 0.03
CA GLY A 238 -10.76 -5.75 0.99
C GLY A 238 -9.23 -5.72 1.02
N LYS A 239 -8.63 -6.87 1.38
CA LYS A 239 -7.19 -6.99 1.60
C LYS A 239 -6.42 -6.96 0.28
N ASN A 240 -5.42 -6.08 0.21
CA ASN A 240 -4.47 -5.94 -0.87
C ASN A 240 -3.04 -6.07 -0.35
N MET A 241 -2.10 -6.30 -1.27
CA MET A 241 -0.68 -6.42 -1.02
C MET A 241 0.12 -5.71 -2.12
N VAL A 242 1.21 -5.06 -1.72
CA VAL A 242 2.24 -4.56 -2.65
C VAL A 242 3.61 -5.03 -2.15
N LYS A 243 4.38 -5.63 -3.07
CA LYS A 243 5.77 -6.03 -2.88
C LYS A 243 6.66 -5.18 -3.79
N LEU A 244 7.62 -4.51 -3.20
CA LEU A 244 8.62 -3.70 -3.88
C LEU A 244 9.95 -4.43 -3.90
N MET A 245 10.62 -4.43 -5.04
CA MET A 245 11.95 -5.00 -5.20
C MET A 245 12.81 -4.07 -6.05
N LEU A 246 13.89 -3.56 -5.47
CA LEU A 246 14.91 -2.84 -6.22
C LEU A 246 15.76 -3.86 -6.98
N ILE A 247 15.86 -3.70 -8.30
CA ILE A 247 16.65 -4.53 -9.19
C ILE A 247 17.72 -3.69 -9.88
N ASP A 248 18.86 -4.30 -10.19
CA ASP A 248 19.95 -3.65 -10.92
C ASP A 248 19.72 -3.69 -12.44
N SER A 249 20.70 -3.18 -13.20
CA SER A 249 20.62 -3.09 -14.66
C SER A 249 20.67 -4.44 -15.38
N GLN A 250 21.02 -5.53 -14.68
CA GLN A 250 20.95 -6.90 -15.19
C GLN A 250 19.61 -7.57 -14.87
N GLY A 251 18.74 -6.89 -14.12
CA GLY A 251 17.48 -7.44 -13.62
C GLY A 251 17.62 -8.26 -12.35
N ASP A 252 18.81 -8.28 -11.73
CA ASP A 252 19.05 -9.02 -10.50
C ASP A 252 18.61 -8.21 -9.27
N PRO A 253 18.04 -8.86 -8.23
CA PRO A 253 17.70 -8.18 -6.99
C PRO A 253 18.94 -7.57 -6.32
N VAL A 254 18.84 -6.28 -5.97
CA VAL A 254 19.90 -5.59 -5.23
C VAL A 254 20.08 -6.21 -3.85
N LYS A 255 21.31 -6.63 -3.53
CA LYS A 255 21.68 -7.17 -2.21
C LYS A 255 21.73 -6.06 -1.17
N SER A 256 20.59 -5.77 -0.56
CA SER A 256 20.45 -4.80 0.53
C SER A 256 19.50 -5.34 1.59
N PRO A 257 19.62 -4.91 2.86
CA PRO A 257 18.63 -5.22 3.87
C PRO A 257 17.22 -4.87 3.39
N TYR A 258 16.27 -5.76 3.68
CA TYR A 258 14.84 -5.57 3.40
C TYR A 258 14.49 -5.46 1.91
N ASN A 259 15.36 -5.88 0.99
CA ASN A 259 14.99 -6.02 -0.42
C ASN A 259 14.82 -7.52 -0.78
N PRO A 260 13.62 -7.98 -1.19
CA PRO A 260 12.37 -7.23 -1.37
C PRO A 260 11.65 -6.90 -0.05
N ILE A 261 10.73 -5.94 -0.12
CA ILE A 261 9.89 -5.47 0.97
C ILE A 261 8.41 -5.56 0.60
N GLU A 262 7.57 -6.04 1.52
CA GLU A 262 6.14 -6.26 1.28
C GLU A 262 5.28 -5.60 2.36
N ARG A 263 4.13 -5.03 1.96
CA ARG A 263 3.09 -4.55 2.88
C ARG A 263 1.71 -5.00 2.42
N THR A 264 0.83 -5.19 3.40
CA THR A 264 -0.59 -5.39 3.19
C THR A 264 -1.38 -4.20 3.71
N PHE A 265 -2.52 -3.93 3.09
CA PHE A 265 -3.43 -2.84 3.42
C PHE A 265 -4.86 -3.24 3.04
N GLU A 266 -5.85 -2.53 3.56
CA GLU A 266 -7.26 -2.87 3.37
C GLU A 266 -8.05 -1.70 2.80
N LEU A 267 -8.84 -1.95 1.75
CA LEU A 267 -9.79 -0.99 1.19
C LEU A 267 -11.19 -1.31 1.69
N LYS A 268 -11.86 -0.33 2.31
CA LYS A 268 -13.21 -0.48 2.89
C LYS A 268 -14.15 0.55 2.27
N ALA A 269 -15.38 0.12 1.99
CA ALA A 269 -16.42 1.06 1.61
C ALA A 269 -16.74 1.95 2.82
N ASP A 270 -17.05 3.22 2.58
CA ASP A 270 -17.65 4.05 3.61
C ASP A 270 -19.14 3.66 3.75
N PRO A 271 -19.61 3.22 4.93
CA PRO A 271 -21.03 2.92 5.15
C PRO A 271 -21.96 4.11 4.82
N ALA A 272 -21.47 5.35 4.86
CA ALA A 272 -22.23 6.56 4.58
C ALA A 272 -22.31 6.91 3.08
N GLU A 273 -21.39 6.41 2.23
CA GLU A 273 -21.42 6.66 0.78
C GLU A 273 -22.43 5.79 0.03
N GLY A 274 -23.00 4.77 0.70
CA GLY A 274 -24.03 3.87 0.18
C GLY A 274 -25.47 4.26 0.52
N GLN A 275 -25.69 5.45 1.12
CA GLN A 275 -27.01 6.01 1.45
C GLN A 275 -27.40 7.15 0.53
#